data_AF-A0A958LXM9-F1
#
_entry.id   AF-A0A958LXM9-F1
#
_cell.length_a   1.000
_cell.length_b   1.000
_cell.length_c   1.000
_cell.angle_alpha   90.00
_cell.angle_beta   90.00
_cell.angle_gamma   90.00
#
_symmetry.space_group_name_H-M   'P 1'
#
loop_
_entity.id
_entity.type
_entity.pdbx_description
1 polymer ?
#
loop_
_entity_poly.entity_id
_entity_poly.type
_entity_poly.pdbx_seq_one_letter_code
_entity_poly.pdbx_strand_id
1 'polypeptide(L)'
;HYYPADYNLPNIISVTALDPNRKVLASSNYGTNTVDLAAPGQNIISTLPGNNYGFMTGTSQATAFVTGAAVLVMANKPDFKYDEVKKYILATGDPASTLAQKTRTSRALNLFKALTILDSGVAANGIVIRGPVSESFPSNKEEKNTSSASEVSSFGKSLMDAISQPKVNRVGEKQ
;
A
#
# COMPACT_ATOMS: atom_id res chain seq x y z
N HIS A 1 5.17 18.19 15.97
CA HIS A 1 5.99 17.59 14.91
C HIS A 1 6.50 16.23 15.36
N TYR A 2 6.48 15.23 14.49
CA TYR A 2 6.90 13.85 14.81
C TYR A 2 7.95 13.37 13.80
N TYR A 3 9.15 13.08 14.27
CA TYR A 3 10.26 12.64 13.42
C TYR A 3 10.44 11.11 13.48
N PRO A 4 10.83 10.44 12.38
CA PRO A 4 11.21 11.02 11.08
C PRO A 4 10.03 11.34 10.14
N ALA A 5 8.77 11.08 10.53
CA ALA A 5 7.61 11.20 9.66
C ALA A 5 7.37 12.60 9.07
N ASP A 6 7.73 13.65 9.81
CA ASP A 6 7.57 15.06 9.40
C ASP A 6 8.74 15.61 8.58
N TYR A 7 9.77 14.81 8.28
CA TYR A 7 10.82 15.28 7.36
C TYR A 7 10.23 15.45 5.96
N ASN A 8 10.49 16.61 5.35
CA ASN A 8 10.09 16.90 3.97
C ASN A 8 11.04 16.25 2.96
N LEU A 9 11.14 14.92 3.00
CA LEU A 9 11.96 14.13 2.09
C LEU A 9 11.07 13.30 1.15
N PRO A 10 11.43 13.20 -0.15
CA PRO A 10 10.60 12.53 -1.15
C PRO A 10 10.46 11.02 -0.92
N ASN A 11 11.36 10.40 -0.17
CA ASN A 11 11.41 8.96 0.09
C ASN A 11 10.67 8.52 1.37
N ILE A 12 10.04 9.43 2.11
CA ILE A 12 9.30 9.09 3.34
C ILE A 12 7.83 8.85 3.00
N ILE A 13 7.24 7.78 3.54
CA ILE A 13 5.79 7.56 3.51
C ILE A 13 5.28 7.67 4.94
N SER A 14 4.55 8.74 5.25
CA SER A 14 3.96 8.96 6.58
C SER A 14 2.60 8.28 6.68
N VAL A 15 2.40 7.45 7.70
CA VAL A 15 1.26 6.52 7.80
C VAL A 15 0.49 6.74 9.10
N THR A 16 -0.84 6.90 9.00
CA THR A 16 -1.75 6.89 10.16
C THR A 16 -2.47 5.54 10.27
N ALA A 17 -2.92 5.19 11.49
CA ALA A 17 -3.54 3.91 11.78
C ALA A 17 -5.08 3.97 11.72
N LEU A 18 -5.69 2.93 11.15
CA LEU A 18 -7.14 2.75 11.08
C LEU A 18 -7.66 1.66 12.01
N ASP A 19 -8.88 1.87 12.49
CA ASP A 19 -9.73 0.85 13.08
C ASP A 19 -10.44 0.00 12.00
N PRO A 20 -11.12 -1.11 12.39
CA PRO A 20 -11.89 -1.93 11.45
C PRO A 20 -13.04 -1.18 10.74
N ASN A 21 -13.49 -0.06 11.29
CA ASN A 21 -14.53 0.80 10.70
C ASN A 21 -13.93 1.88 9.76
N ARG A 22 -12.64 1.78 9.41
CA ARG A 22 -11.89 2.75 8.59
C ARG A 22 -11.87 4.16 9.18
N LYS A 23 -11.91 4.29 10.51
CA LYS A 23 -11.68 5.55 11.22
C LYS A 23 -10.25 5.59 11.73
N VAL A 24 -9.65 6.78 11.71
CA VAL A 24 -8.32 6.99 12.31
C VAL A 24 -8.41 6.74 13.81
N LEU A 25 -7.45 6.00 14.37
CA LEU A 25 -7.40 5.74 15.80
C LEU A 25 -7.28 7.04 16.60
N ALA A 26 -7.95 7.10 17.75
CA ALA A 26 -7.87 8.27 18.64
C ALA A 26 -6.43 8.54 19.13
N SER A 27 -5.58 7.51 19.19
CA SER A 27 -4.16 7.61 19.56
C SER A 27 -3.23 7.93 18.39
N SER A 28 -3.74 8.03 17.16
CA SER A 28 -2.93 8.21 15.95
C SER A 28 -2.86 9.67 15.53
N ASN A 29 -1.68 10.12 15.13
CA ASN A 29 -1.50 11.44 14.54
C ASN A 29 -2.09 11.48 13.12
N TYR A 30 -2.53 12.67 12.70
CA TYR A 30 -3.08 12.93 11.37
C TYR A 30 -2.75 14.36 10.91
N GLY A 31 -2.81 14.61 9.61
CA GLY A 31 -2.59 15.93 9.03
C GLY A 31 -2.50 15.87 7.50
N THR A 32 -3.14 16.82 6.83
CA THR A 32 -3.18 16.89 5.35
C THR A 32 -1.81 17.16 4.71
N ASN A 33 -0.90 17.79 5.47
CA ASN A 33 0.45 18.12 5.00
C ASN A 33 1.53 17.21 5.59
N THR A 34 1.22 16.37 6.58
CA THR A 34 2.20 15.60 7.37
C THR A 34 1.99 14.10 7.32
N VAL A 35 0.81 13.63 6.89
CA VAL A 35 0.49 12.20 6.75
C VAL A 35 0.08 11.91 5.32
N ASP A 36 0.70 10.93 4.68
CA ASP A 36 0.45 10.62 3.28
C ASP A 36 -0.81 9.76 3.08
N LEU A 37 -0.92 8.64 3.80
CA LEU A 37 -2.02 7.69 3.70
C LEU A 37 -2.32 7.01 5.04
N ALA A 38 -3.39 6.22 5.08
CA ALA A 38 -3.73 5.39 6.24
C ALA A 38 -3.60 3.89 5.95
N ALA A 39 -3.37 3.09 6.99
CA ALA A 39 -3.35 1.63 6.89
C ALA A 39 -3.92 0.98 8.17
N PRO A 40 -4.30 -0.32 8.13
CA PRO A 40 -4.84 -1.03 9.29
C PRO A 40 -3.88 -1.00 10.47
N GLY A 41 -4.36 -0.62 11.65
CA GLY A 41 -3.50 -0.51 12.82
C GLY A 41 -4.17 -0.84 14.14
N GLN A 42 -5.43 -1.29 14.18
CA GLN A 42 -6.09 -1.75 15.40
C GLN A 42 -6.28 -3.26 15.42
N ASN A 43 -6.00 -3.88 16.57
CA ASN A 43 -6.20 -5.30 16.82
C ASN A 43 -5.54 -6.16 15.73
N ILE A 44 -4.28 -5.83 15.41
CA ILE A 44 -3.48 -6.57 14.45
C ILE A 44 -2.78 -7.70 15.19
N ILE A 45 -2.99 -8.94 14.75
CA ILE A 45 -2.27 -10.08 15.28
C ILE A 45 -0.79 -9.97 14.93
N SER A 46 0.07 -10.10 15.94
CA SER A 46 1.52 -9.99 15.79
C SER A 46 2.23 -11.09 16.55
N THR A 47 3.50 -11.31 16.20
CA THR A 47 4.38 -12.24 16.91
C THR A 47 4.96 -11.54 18.13
N LEU A 48 4.96 -12.24 19.26
CA LEU A 48 5.51 -11.77 20.52
C LEU A 48 6.65 -12.70 20.97
N PRO A 49 7.60 -12.21 21.79
CA PRO A 49 8.65 -13.04 22.36
C PRO A 49 8.10 -14.27 23.08
N GLY A 50 8.89 -15.34 23.09
CA GLY A 50 8.51 -16.60 23.75
C GLY A 50 7.51 -17.46 22.97
N ASN A 51 7.57 -17.43 21.63
CA ASN A 51 6.70 -18.22 20.74
C ASN A 51 5.20 -17.93 20.95
N ASN A 52 4.86 -16.66 21.16
CA ASN A 52 3.49 -16.23 21.43
C ASN A 52 2.95 -15.33 20.33
N TYR A 53 1.63 -15.20 20.31
CA TYR A 53 0.91 -14.26 19.46
C TYR A 53 0.02 -13.38 20.32
N GLY A 54 -0.19 -12.15 19.88
CA GLY A 54 -1.09 -11.23 20.56
C GLY A 54 -1.56 -10.12 19.64
N PHE A 55 -2.61 -9.42 20.08
CA PHE A 55 -3.11 -8.26 19.38
C PHE A 55 -2.31 -7.01 19.75
N MET A 56 -1.87 -6.29 18.74
CA MET A 56 -1.21 -4.99 18.88
C MET A 56 -1.99 -3.92 18.14
N THR A 57 -1.93 -2.69 18.65
CA THR A 57 -2.62 -1.54 18.08
C THR A 57 -1.65 -0.36 18.01
N GLY A 58 -1.52 0.26 16.84
CA GLY A 58 -0.68 1.44 16.65
C GLY A 58 -0.32 1.73 15.20
N THR A 59 0.30 2.90 15.00
CA THR A 59 0.90 3.30 13.72
C THR A 59 2.09 2.43 13.33
N SER A 60 2.75 1.75 14.27
CA SER A 60 3.78 0.76 13.98
C SER A 60 3.25 -0.39 13.12
N GLN A 61 2.07 -0.92 13.43
CA GLN A 61 1.43 -1.99 12.66
C GLN A 61 0.98 -1.48 11.29
N ALA A 62 0.39 -0.29 11.24
CA ALA A 62 0.02 0.37 9.98
C ALA A 62 1.24 0.58 9.07
N THR A 63 2.37 1.02 9.64
CA THR A 63 3.64 1.20 8.92
C THR A 63 4.20 -0.12 8.40
N ALA A 64 4.09 -1.20 9.17
CA ALA A 64 4.52 -2.53 8.74
C ALA A 64 3.74 -3.01 7.51
N PHE A 65 2.42 -2.78 7.44
CA PHE A 65 1.62 -3.10 6.25
C PHE A 65 2.06 -2.30 5.02
N VAL A 66 2.29 -0.99 5.16
CA VAL A 66 2.76 -0.15 4.05
C VAL A 66 4.16 -0.57 3.60
N THR A 67 5.04 -0.95 4.54
CA THR A 67 6.38 -1.46 4.24
C THR A 67 6.30 -2.76 3.44
N GLY A 68 5.47 -3.71 3.87
CA GLY A 68 5.25 -4.96 3.12
C GLY A 68 4.70 -4.71 1.73
N ALA A 69 3.75 -3.77 1.59
CA ALA A 69 3.23 -3.37 0.29
C ALA A 69 4.31 -2.78 -0.63
N ALA A 70 5.18 -1.91 -0.11
CA ALA A 70 6.29 -1.34 -0.87
C ALA A 70 7.25 -2.41 -1.38
N VAL A 71 7.63 -3.37 -0.52
CA VAL A 71 8.51 -4.47 -0.90
C VAL A 71 7.87 -5.33 -2.00
N LEU A 72 6.58 -5.62 -1.92
CA LEU A 72 5.88 -6.41 -2.94
C LEU A 72 5.77 -5.66 -4.28
N VAL A 73 5.55 -4.35 -4.25
CA VAL A 73 5.58 -3.50 -5.46
C VAL A 73 6.98 -3.52 -6.08
N MET A 74 8.04 -3.32 -5.28
CA MET A 74 9.43 -3.36 -5.75
C MET A 74 9.82 -4.73 -6.32
N ALA A 75 9.34 -5.82 -5.72
CA ALA A 75 9.59 -7.17 -6.22
C ALA A 75 8.95 -7.42 -7.58
N ASN A 76 7.78 -6.84 -7.86
CA ASN A 76 7.07 -6.97 -9.13
C ASN A 76 7.49 -5.93 -10.19
N LYS A 77 8.09 -4.80 -9.77
CA LYS A 77 8.67 -3.78 -10.65
C LYS A 77 10.05 -3.36 -10.14
N PRO A 78 11.10 -4.15 -10.42
CA PRO A 78 12.46 -3.87 -9.96
C PRO A 78 13.04 -2.54 -10.46
N ASP A 79 12.53 -2.03 -11.59
CA ASP A 79 12.99 -0.79 -12.21
C ASP A 79 12.41 0.47 -11.54
N PHE A 80 11.41 0.32 -10.64
CA PHE A 80 10.84 1.47 -9.93
C PHE A 80 11.86 2.09 -8.98
N LYS A 81 12.03 3.40 -9.10
CA LYS A 81 12.75 4.22 -8.11
C LYS A 81 11.90 4.40 -6.85
N TYR A 82 12.55 4.79 -5.74
CA TYR A 82 11.88 4.95 -4.44
C TYR A 82 10.68 5.91 -4.49
N ASP A 83 10.77 6.97 -5.30
CA ASP A 83 9.72 7.98 -5.45
C ASP A 83 8.55 7.45 -6.31
N GLU A 84 8.84 6.62 -7.31
CA GLU A 84 7.83 5.92 -8.10
C GLU A 84 7.07 4.91 -7.26
N VAL A 85 7.76 4.14 -6.40
CA VAL A 85 7.13 3.23 -5.43
C VAL A 85 6.18 4.00 -4.51
N LYS A 86 6.65 5.13 -3.94
CA LYS A 86 5.80 5.99 -3.09
C LYS A 86 4.58 6.47 -3.86
N LYS A 87 4.78 7.11 -5.02
CA LYS A 87 3.67 7.63 -5.86
C LYS A 87 2.67 6.52 -6.19
N TYR A 88 3.16 5.34 -6.53
CA TYR A 88 2.33 4.18 -6.87
C TYR A 88 1.46 3.75 -5.69
N ILE A 89 2.05 3.48 -4.53
CA ILE A 89 1.30 3.05 -3.33
C ILE A 89 0.23 4.08 -2.94
N LEU A 90 0.59 5.37 -2.99
CA LEU A 90 -0.34 6.46 -2.68
C LEU A 90 -1.50 6.52 -3.69
N ALA A 91 -1.21 6.36 -4.98
CA ALA A 91 -2.24 6.39 -6.02
C ALA A 91 -3.17 5.17 -5.98
N THR A 92 -2.66 3.98 -5.66
CA THR A 92 -3.44 2.73 -5.69
C THR A 92 -4.23 2.46 -4.42
N GLY A 93 -4.07 3.25 -3.36
CA GLY A 93 -4.94 3.18 -2.19
C GLY A 93 -6.43 3.38 -2.51
N ASP A 94 -7.31 3.01 -1.59
CA ASP A 94 -8.75 3.26 -1.73
C ASP A 94 -9.10 4.61 -1.13
N PRO A 95 -9.84 5.48 -1.85
CA PRO A 95 -10.33 6.72 -1.27
C PRO A 95 -11.29 6.43 -0.13
N ALA A 96 -11.17 7.19 0.97
CA ALA A 96 -12.08 7.09 2.11
C ALA A 96 -12.46 8.48 2.60
N SER A 97 -13.77 8.74 2.65
CA SER A 97 -14.30 10.02 3.14
C SER A 97 -13.92 10.29 4.60
N THR A 98 -13.76 9.24 5.42
CA THR A 98 -13.27 9.32 6.80
C THR A 98 -11.84 9.84 6.91
N LEU A 99 -11.07 9.85 5.82
CA LEU A 99 -9.71 10.35 5.74
C LEU A 99 -9.59 11.73 5.12
N ALA A 100 -10.71 12.30 4.66
CA ALA A 100 -10.78 13.68 4.26
C ALA A 100 -10.29 14.57 5.41
N GLN A 101 -9.43 15.54 5.10
CA GLN A 101 -8.80 16.43 6.07
C GLN A 101 -7.92 15.74 7.15
N LYS A 102 -7.63 14.44 7.02
CA LYS A 102 -6.75 13.69 7.94
C LYS A 102 -5.45 13.22 7.30
N THR A 103 -5.43 13.04 5.99
CA THR A 103 -4.24 12.61 5.24
C THR A 103 -4.17 13.37 3.91
N ARG A 104 -2.98 13.46 3.33
CA ARG A 104 -2.71 14.14 2.06
C ARG A 104 -3.49 13.53 0.90
N THR A 105 -3.57 12.20 0.87
CA THR A 105 -4.24 11.47 -0.23
C THR A 105 -5.71 11.21 0.05
N SER A 106 -6.15 11.27 1.32
CA SER A 106 -7.46 10.78 1.75
C SER A 106 -7.69 9.30 1.38
N ARG A 107 -6.63 8.49 1.38
CA ARG A 107 -6.66 7.09 0.95
C ARG A 107 -6.16 6.13 2.02
N ALA A 108 -6.75 4.95 2.04
CA ALA A 108 -6.29 3.80 2.80
C ALA A 108 -5.48 2.85 1.89
N LEU A 109 -4.46 2.18 2.43
CA LEU A 109 -3.68 1.19 1.69
C LEU A 109 -4.58 0.12 1.07
N ASN A 110 -4.41 -0.14 -0.23
CA ASN A 110 -5.01 -1.28 -0.93
C ASN A 110 -3.93 -2.01 -1.74
N LEU A 111 -3.37 -3.06 -1.15
CA LEU A 111 -2.32 -3.87 -1.77
C LEU A 111 -2.86 -4.72 -2.93
N PHE A 112 -4.07 -5.26 -2.80
CA PHE A 112 -4.70 -6.06 -3.85
C PHE A 112 -4.79 -5.26 -5.15
N LYS A 113 -5.42 -4.08 -5.09
CA LYS A 113 -5.52 -3.16 -6.21
C LYS A 113 -4.15 -2.74 -6.75
N ALA A 114 -3.19 -2.48 -5.86
CA ALA A 114 -1.82 -2.15 -6.26
C ALA A 114 -1.21 -3.26 -7.12
N LEU A 115 -1.31 -4.53 -6.71
CA LEU A 115 -0.71 -5.65 -7.43
C LEU A 115 -1.49 -6.02 -8.69
N THR A 116 -2.83 -5.95 -8.68
CA THR A 116 -3.66 -6.20 -9.87
C THR A 116 -3.32 -5.23 -11.01
N ILE A 117 -3.15 -3.94 -10.69
CA ILE A 117 -2.76 -2.91 -11.67
C ILE A 117 -1.34 -3.14 -12.19
N LEU A 118 -0.42 -3.62 -11.33
CA LEU A 118 0.95 -3.93 -11.75
C LEU A 118 0.99 -5.10 -12.74
N ASP A 119 0.22 -6.16 -12.46
CA ASP A 119 0.17 -7.42 -13.19
C ASP A 119 -0.54 -7.28 -14.53
N SER A 120 -1.66 -6.53 -14.54
CA SER A 120 -2.43 -6.30 -15.77
C SER A 120 -1.67 -5.50 -16.83
N GLY A 121 -0.56 -4.84 -16.46
CA GLY A 121 0.11 -3.85 -17.32
C GLY A 121 -0.77 -2.64 -17.65
N VAL A 122 -2.01 -2.63 -17.15
CA VAL A 122 -3.02 -1.59 -17.29
C VAL A 122 -2.70 -0.56 -16.22
N ALA A 123 -2.03 0.52 -16.63
CA ALA A 123 -1.86 1.71 -15.82
C ALA A 123 -3.23 2.12 -15.24
N ALA A 124 -3.25 2.39 -13.93
CA ALA A 124 -4.43 2.82 -13.20
C ALA A 124 -5.15 3.93 -13.99
N ASN A 125 -6.34 3.59 -14.51
CA ASN A 125 -7.24 4.39 -15.34
C ASN A 125 -6.85 4.53 -16.81
N GLY A 126 -6.97 3.49 -17.64
CA GLY A 126 -7.24 3.61 -19.10
C GLY A 126 -6.35 4.53 -19.94
N ILE A 127 -5.23 4.99 -19.39
CA ILE A 127 -4.27 5.91 -19.98
C ILE A 127 -2.97 5.16 -19.90
N VAL A 128 -2.42 4.80 -21.05
CA VAL A 128 -1.07 4.27 -21.16
C VAL A 128 -0.11 5.34 -20.61
N ILE A 129 0.26 5.23 -19.33
CA ILE A 129 1.29 6.07 -18.72
C ILE A 129 2.65 5.51 -19.16
N ARG A 130 3.03 5.81 -20.40
CA ARG A 130 4.43 5.86 -20.84
C ARG A 130 4.97 7.27 -20.59
N GLY A 131 4.97 7.70 -19.33
CA GLY A 131 5.40 9.04 -18.93
C GLY A 131 5.35 9.22 -17.41
N PRO A 132 5.98 10.27 -16.86
CA PRO A 132 6.04 10.46 -15.41
C PRO A 132 4.64 10.60 -14.79
N VAL A 133 4.36 9.84 -13.74
CA VAL A 133 3.10 9.90 -12.98
C VAL A 133 2.93 11.32 -12.41
N SER A 134 1.88 12.00 -12.85
CA SER A 134 1.48 13.35 -12.42
C SER A 134 1.33 13.43 -10.90
N GLU A 135 1.83 14.52 -10.32
CA GLU A 135 1.80 14.81 -8.87
C GLU A 135 0.40 15.21 -8.35
N SER A 136 -0.57 15.43 -9.24
CA SER A 136 -1.93 15.79 -8.88
C SER A 136 -2.80 14.54 -8.71
N PHE A 137 -3.21 14.25 -7.47
CA PHE A 137 -4.17 13.18 -7.20
C PHE A 137 -5.59 13.60 -7.66
N PRO A 138 -6.30 12.76 -8.44
CA PRO A 138 -7.67 13.08 -8.84
C PRO A 138 -8.61 13.12 -7.64
N SER A 139 -9.42 14.19 -7.55
CA SER A 139 -10.46 14.37 -6.53
C SER A 139 -11.66 13.46 -6.81
N ASN A 140 -12.19 12.81 -5.77
CA ASN A 140 -13.34 11.91 -5.81
C ASN A 140 -14.54 12.52 -6.56
N LYS A 141 -14.92 11.92 -7.69
CA LYS A 141 -16.32 11.79 -8.09
C LYS A 141 -16.67 10.31 -7.95
N GLU A 142 -17.78 10.02 -7.28
CA GLU A 142 -18.27 8.66 -7.03
C GLU A 142 -18.41 7.91 -8.36
N GLU A 143 -17.59 6.89 -8.56
CA GLU A 143 -17.72 5.97 -9.69
C GLU A 143 -18.01 4.57 -9.14
N LYS A 144 -19.24 4.10 -9.36
CA LYS A 144 -19.69 2.75 -9.03
C LYS A 144 -18.93 1.76 -9.90
N ASN A 145 -17.91 1.08 -9.37
CA ASN A 145 -17.27 -0.04 -10.06
C ASN A 145 -17.44 -1.34 -9.28
N THR A 146 -18.32 -2.19 -9.82
CA THR A 146 -18.58 -3.58 -9.43
C THR A 146 -17.50 -4.47 -10.04
N SER A 147 -16.32 -4.55 -9.43
CA SER A 147 -15.34 -5.58 -9.80
C SER A 147 -15.71 -6.90 -9.12
N SER A 148 -15.92 -7.93 -9.94
CA SER A 148 -16.53 -9.21 -9.58
C SER A 148 -15.63 -10.04 -8.67
N ALA A 149 -16.23 -10.72 -7.67
CA ALA A 149 -15.55 -11.62 -6.73
C ALA A 149 -14.73 -12.75 -7.40
N SER A 150 -15.00 -13.05 -8.68
CA SER A 150 -14.23 -14.01 -9.49
C SER A 150 -12.80 -13.54 -9.78
N GLU A 151 -12.59 -12.23 -9.95
CA GLU A 151 -11.27 -11.63 -10.23
C GLU A 151 -10.40 -11.62 -8.96
N VAL A 152 -11.03 -11.52 -7.79
CA VAL A 152 -10.37 -11.60 -6.48
C VAL A 152 -9.87 -13.02 -6.20
N SER A 153 -10.63 -14.04 -6.61
CA SER A 153 -10.28 -15.46 -6.42
C SER A 153 -9.13 -15.91 -7.33
N SER A 154 -9.08 -15.44 -8.59
CA SER A 154 -8.01 -15.82 -9.53
C SER A 154 -6.65 -15.25 -9.13
N PHE A 155 -6.60 -14.01 -8.62
CA PHE A 155 -5.37 -13.40 -8.11
C PHE A 155 -4.84 -14.13 -6.88
N GLY A 156 -5.71 -14.48 -5.92
CA GLY A 156 -5.31 -15.24 -4.74
C GLY A 156 -4.66 -16.58 -5.09
N LYS A 157 -5.15 -17.25 -6.14
CA LYS A 157 -4.59 -18.51 -6.63
C LYS A 157 -3.23 -18.31 -7.31
N SER A 158 -3.10 -17.31 -8.18
CA SER A 158 -1.84 -16.97 -8.86
C SER A 158 -0.72 -16.60 -7.87
N LEU A 159 -1.05 -15.86 -6.81
CA LEU A 159 -0.11 -15.51 -5.75
C LEU A 159 0.36 -16.74 -4.95
N MET A 160 -0.56 -17.66 -4.61
CA MET A 160 -0.20 -18.89 -3.88
C MET A 160 0.65 -19.84 -4.73
N ASP A 161 0.41 -19.88 -6.04
CA ASP A 161 1.22 -20.66 -6.98
C ASP A 161 2.63 -20.05 -7.11
N ALA A 162 2.75 -18.72 -7.17
CA ALA A 162 4.05 -18.03 -7.23
C ALA A 162 4.88 -18.19 -5.94
N ILE A 163 4.23 -18.20 -4.77
CA ILE A 163 4.89 -18.42 -3.47
C ILE A 163 5.27 -19.89 -3.27
N SER A 164 4.52 -20.83 -3.87
CA SER A 164 4.77 -22.28 -3.75
C SER A 164 5.89 -22.79 -4.67
N GLN A 165 6.38 -21.99 -5.62
CA GLN A 165 7.46 -22.44 -6.50
C GLN A 165 8.81 -22.42 -5.76
N PRO A 166 9.55 -23.54 -5.70
CA PRO A 166 10.90 -23.54 -5.14
C PRO A 166 11.79 -22.64 -6.00
N LYS A 167 12.60 -21.78 -5.36
CA LYS A 167 13.57 -20.91 -6.02
C LYS A 167 14.48 -21.76 -6.92
N VAL A 168 14.25 -21.75 -8.23
CA VAL A 168 15.18 -22.33 -9.19
C VAL A 168 16.45 -21.47 -9.14
N ASN A 169 17.52 -22.04 -8.58
CA ASN A 169 18.85 -21.46 -8.60
C ASN A 169 19.24 -21.16 -10.05
N ARG A 170 19.28 -19.87 -10.43
CA ARG A 170 20.02 -19.43 -11.60
C ARG A 170 21.50 -19.41 -11.23
N VAL A 171 22.18 -20.53 -11.44
CA VAL A 171 23.64 -20.58 -11.56
C VAL A 171 23.99 -21.26 -12.87
N GLY A 172 24.54 -20.47 -13.80
CA GLY A 172 25.63 -20.92 -14.68
C GLY A 172 25.30 -21.44 -16.07
N GLU A 173 25.06 -20.53 -17.02
CA GLU A 173 25.41 -20.66 -18.45
C GLU A 173 25.64 -19.22 -18.94
N LYS A 174 26.74 -18.75 -19.54
CA LYS A 174 27.95 -19.32 -20.16
C LYS A 174 29.05 -18.23 -20.14
N GLN A 175 30.32 -18.60 -20.00
CA GLN A 175 31.33 -18.66 -21.07
C GLN A 175 32.54 -19.44 -20.55
#